data_AF-A0A954VQT5-F1
#
_entry.id   AF-A0A954VQT5-F1
#
_cell.length_a   1.000
_cell.length_b   1.000
_cell.length_c   1.000
_cell.angle_alpha   90.00
_cell.angle_beta   90.00
_cell.angle_gamma   90.00
#
_symmetry.space_group_name_H-M   'P 1'
#
loop_
_entity.id
_entity.type
_entity.pdbx_description
1 polymer ?
#
loop_
_entity_poly.entity_id
_entity_poly.type
_entity_poly.pdbx_seq_one_letter_code
_entity_poly.pdbx_strand_id
1 'polypeptide(L)'
;YGFFKAPSLRNVALTAPYMHNGSLRTLQEVMEFYNSRTANPGRWKVTDYPDTVNHESLGDLKLNEQQLADLVALMDAFTDRTLLDMSAQQLFPKALASTPSSESKQLYFPGWTHRLHPAFPSPILDTPTR
;
A
#
# COMPACT_ATOMS: atom_id res chain seq x y z
N TYR A 1 1.26 -21.85 1.23
CA TYR A 1 1.78 -20.54 1.69
C TYR A 1 2.65 -19.95 0.58
N GLY A 2 3.08 -18.69 0.63
CA GLY A 2 3.89 -18.07 -0.43
C GLY A 2 3.11 -17.46 -1.62
N PHE A 3 1.78 -17.52 -1.60
CA PHE A 3 0.92 -16.84 -2.58
C PHE A 3 0.45 -15.49 -2.04
N PHE A 4 0.51 -14.46 -2.88
CA PHE A 4 0.06 -13.12 -2.55
C PHE A 4 -0.95 -12.62 -3.58
N LYS A 5 -1.92 -11.82 -3.13
CA LYS A 5 -2.85 -11.14 -4.02
C LYS A 5 -2.11 -10.07 -4.81
N ALA A 6 -2.34 -10.00 -6.12
CA ALA A 6 -1.82 -8.92 -6.94
C ALA A 6 -2.38 -7.56 -6.46
N PRO A 7 -1.53 -6.59 -6.13
CA PRO A 7 -1.97 -5.26 -5.72
C PRO A 7 -2.50 -4.45 -6.92
N SER A 8 -3.30 -3.42 -6.64
CA SER A 8 -3.67 -2.42 -7.65
C SER A 8 -2.46 -1.58 -8.04
N LEU A 9 -2.40 -1.14 -9.30
CA LEU A 9 -1.36 -0.23 -9.80
C LEU A 9 -1.76 1.24 -9.73
N ARG A 10 -2.99 1.57 -9.34
CA ARG A 10 -3.42 2.97 -9.16
C ARG A 10 -2.59 3.62 -8.07
N ASN A 11 -2.01 4.80 -8.35
CA ASN A 11 -1.15 5.57 -7.45
C ASN A 11 0.13 4.83 -7.00
N VAL A 12 0.57 3.80 -7.74
CA VAL A 12 1.70 2.98 -7.30
C VAL A 12 2.99 3.79 -7.14
N ALA A 13 3.20 4.84 -7.93
CA ALA A 13 4.35 5.74 -7.79
C ALA A 13 4.43 6.46 -6.42
N LEU A 14 3.32 6.57 -5.68
CA LEU A 14 3.25 7.26 -4.39
C LEU A 14 3.26 6.31 -3.17
N THR A 15 3.44 5.01 -3.38
CA THR A 15 3.22 3.97 -2.34
C THR A 15 4.47 3.22 -1.94
N ALA A 16 5.66 3.79 -2.18
CA ALA A 16 6.90 3.21 -1.68
C ALA A 16 6.86 3.04 -0.15
N PRO A 17 7.47 1.98 0.42
CA PRO A 17 8.22 0.91 -0.24
C PRO A 17 7.33 -0.18 -0.86
N TYR A 18 7.90 -0.98 -1.75
CA TYR A 18 7.21 -1.95 -2.61
C TYR A 18 7.41 -3.41 -2.18
N MET A 19 6.61 -4.29 -2.80
CA MET A 19 6.41 -5.70 -2.42
C MET A 19 5.62 -5.86 -1.11
N HIS A 20 5.13 -7.08 -0.86
CA HIS A 20 4.31 -7.39 0.33
C HIS A 20 5.06 -7.19 1.66
N ASN A 21 6.39 -7.14 1.62
CA ASN A 21 7.27 -6.97 2.78
C ASN A 21 8.07 -5.66 2.76
N GLY A 22 7.80 -4.75 1.81
CA GLY A 22 8.52 -3.48 1.70
C GLY A 22 10.02 -3.62 1.34
N SER A 23 10.43 -4.74 0.73
CA SER A 23 11.85 -5.04 0.47
C SER A 23 12.51 -4.17 -0.59
N LEU A 24 11.74 -3.54 -1.47
CA LEU A 24 12.24 -2.70 -2.56
C LEU A 24 11.80 -1.25 -2.37
N ARG A 25 12.67 -0.29 -2.66
CA ARG A 25 12.45 1.13 -2.37
C ARG A 25 11.89 1.90 -3.56
N THR A 26 12.16 1.44 -4.78
CA THR A 26 11.79 2.16 -6.01
C THR A 26 11.02 1.27 -6.99
N LEU A 27 10.19 1.87 -7.84
CA LEU A 27 9.53 1.15 -8.93
C LEU A 27 10.53 0.57 -9.92
N GLN A 28 11.66 1.25 -10.12
CA GLN A 28 12.74 0.74 -10.95
C GLN A 28 13.29 -0.58 -10.42
N GLU A 29 13.57 -0.67 -9.12
CA GLU A 29 14.00 -1.93 -8.49
C GLU A 29 12.95 -3.05 -8.65
N VAL A 30 11.66 -2.72 -8.59
CA VAL A 30 10.57 -3.69 -8.82
C VAL A 30 10.58 -4.22 -10.25
N MET A 31 10.73 -3.34 -11.25
CA MET A 31 10.82 -3.74 -12.65
C MET A 31 12.07 -4.58 -12.91
N GLU A 32 13.21 -4.18 -12.37
CA GLU A 32 14.46 -4.91 -12.48
C GLU A 32 14.39 -6.29 -11.82
N PHE A 33 13.69 -6.41 -10.68
CA PHE A 33 13.41 -7.70 -10.04
C PHE A 33 12.64 -8.63 -10.97
N TYR A 34 11.54 -8.17 -11.58
CA TYR A 34 10.77 -9.00 -12.50
C TYR A 34 11.52 -9.32 -13.80
N ASN A 35 12.38 -8.41 -14.26
CA ASN A 35 13.17 -8.62 -15.48
C ASN A 35 14.31 -9.63 -15.28
N SER A 36 14.93 -9.67 -14.09
CA SER A 36 16.21 -10.35 -13.89
C SER A 36 16.28 -11.36 -12.74
N ARG A 37 15.22 -11.57 -11.94
CA ARG A 37 15.34 -12.47 -10.76
C ARG A 37 15.75 -13.90 -11.07
N THR A 38 15.42 -14.42 -12.25
CA THR A 38 15.83 -15.76 -12.70
C THR A 38 17.19 -15.68 -13.41
N ALA A 39 17.44 -14.62 -14.19
CA ALA A 39 18.69 -14.42 -14.92
C ALA A 39 19.89 -14.08 -14.01
N ASN A 40 19.64 -13.40 -12.88
CA ASN A 40 20.64 -12.98 -11.90
C ASN A 40 20.12 -13.18 -10.47
N PRO A 41 20.03 -14.44 -10.00
CA PRO A 41 19.47 -14.74 -8.68
C PRO A 41 20.32 -14.20 -7.52
N GLY A 42 21.64 -14.03 -7.73
CA GLY A 42 22.56 -13.53 -6.68
C GLY A 42 22.33 -12.07 -6.29
N ARG A 43 21.63 -11.29 -7.11
CA ARG A 43 21.26 -9.90 -6.82
C ARG A 43 20.11 -9.80 -5.81
N TRP A 44 19.26 -10.82 -5.72
CA TRP A 44 17.98 -10.74 -5.01
C TRP A 44 17.95 -11.69 -3.81
N LYS A 45 17.09 -11.37 -2.83
CA LYS A 45 16.89 -12.27 -1.69
C LYS A 45 16.21 -13.56 -2.13
N VAL A 46 16.67 -14.67 -1.58
CA VAL A 46 16.07 -15.99 -1.79
C VAL A 46 14.75 -16.06 -1.02
N THR A 47 13.73 -16.65 -1.64
CA THR A 47 12.43 -16.90 -1.01
C THR A 47 12.48 -18.14 -0.12
N ASP A 48 11.74 -18.13 0.98
CA ASP A 48 11.55 -19.29 1.84
C ASP A 48 10.63 -20.35 1.21
N TYR A 49 9.92 -20.00 0.13
CA TYR A 49 8.97 -20.85 -0.57
C TYR A 49 9.30 -20.94 -2.08
N PRO A 50 10.35 -21.69 -2.48
CA PRO A 50 10.76 -21.80 -3.88
C PRO A 50 9.72 -22.54 -4.76
N ASP A 51 9.05 -23.56 -4.22
CA ASP A 51 8.12 -24.41 -4.97
C ASP A 51 6.89 -23.65 -5.51
N THR A 52 6.55 -22.51 -4.90
CA THR A 52 5.38 -21.69 -5.28
C THR A 52 5.74 -20.50 -6.17
N VAL A 53 7.02 -20.34 -6.54
CA VAL A 53 7.45 -19.26 -7.41
C VAL A 53 7.03 -19.53 -8.85
N ASN A 54 6.31 -18.60 -9.46
CA ASN A 54 6.05 -18.66 -10.90
C ASN A 54 7.36 -18.43 -11.66
N HIS A 55 7.91 -19.42 -12.34
CA HIS A 55 9.10 -19.28 -13.20
C HIS A 55 8.76 -19.20 -14.70
N GLU A 56 7.50 -19.42 -15.07
CA GLU A 56 7.05 -19.51 -16.47
C GLU A 56 6.83 -18.13 -17.10
N SER A 57 6.29 -17.18 -16.34
CA SER A 57 5.82 -15.90 -16.88
C SER A 57 6.76 -14.73 -16.59
N LEU A 58 7.64 -14.84 -15.58
CA LEU A 58 8.42 -13.71 -15.05
C LEU A 58 9.80 -14.15 -14.56
N GLY A 59 10.82 -13.31 -14.74
CA GLY A 59 12.15 -13.45 -14.15
C GLY A 59 13.33 -13.46 -15.11
N ASP A 60 13.06 -13.61 -16.41
CA ASP A 60 14.01 -13.33 -17.50
C ASP A 60 13.24 -12.72 -18.68
N LEU A 61 12.80 -11.46 -18.51
CA LEU A 61 11.97 -10.79 -19.53
C LEU A 61 12.81 -10.21 -20.68
N LYS A 62 14.15 -10.19 -20.53
CA LYS A 62 15.12 -9.67 -21.51
C LYS A 62 14.82 -8.23 -21.95
N LEU A 63 14.22 -7.45 -21.05
CA LEU A 63 13.98 -6.03 -21.28
C LEU A 63 15.30 -5.27 -21.17
N ASN A 64 15.51 -4.33 -22.08
CA ASN A 64 16.60 -3.38 -21.99
C ASN A 64 16.26 -2.22 -21.03
N GLU A 65 17.25 -1.38 -20.72
CA GLU A 65 17.10 -0.26 -19.80
C GLU A 65 16.02 0.75 -20.23
N GLN A 66 15.91 1.00 -21.54
CA GLN A 66 14.90 1.92 -22.06
C GLN A 66 13.49 1.37 -21.84
N GLN A 67 13.26 0.09 -22.13
CA GLN A 67 11.97 -0.57 -21.91
C GLN A 67 11.59 -0.59 -20.43
N LEU A 68 12.56 -0.78 -19.54
CA LEU A 68 12.33 -0.67 -18.09
C LEU A 68 11.92 0.75 -17.70
N ALA A 69 12.62 1.77 -18.22
CA ALA A 69 12.29 3.16 -17.96
C ALA A 69 10.89 3.53 -18.49
N ASP A 70 10.52 3.04 -19.67
CA ASP A 70 9.19 3.26 -20.27
C ASP A 70 8.08 2.62 -19.42
N LEU A 71 8.32 1.44 -18.84
CA LEU A 71 7.37 0.80 -17.92
C LEU A 71 7.22 1.59 -16.62
N VAL A 72 8.31 2.12 -16.07
CA VAL A 72 8.24 3.00 -14.89
C VAL A 72 7.47 4.28 -15.21
N ALA A 73 7.67 4.87 -16.40
CA ALA A 73 6.91 6.03 -16.85
C ALA A 73 5.41 5.70 -17.02
N LEU A 74 5.08 4.50 -17.51
CA LEU A 74 3.70 4.02 -17.58
C LEU A 74 3.08 3.91 -16.18
N MET A 75 3.82 3.42 -15.19
CA MET A 75 3.34 3.34 -13.80
C MET A 75 3.08 4.72 -13.20
N ASP A 76 3.91 5.70 -13.52
CA ASP A 76 3.69 7.09 -13.09
C ASP A 76 2.41 7.68 -13.70
N ALA A 77 2.05 7.28 -14.92
CA ALA A 77 0.79 7.70 -15.56
C ALA A 77 -0.47 7.19 -14.83
N PHE A 78 -0.36 6.19 -13.96
CA PHE A 78 -1.46 5.72 -13.10
C PHE A 78 -1.62 6.50 -11.79
N THR A 79 -0.84 7.58 -11.63
CA THR A 79 -0.91 8.47 -10.48
C THR A 79 -2.00 9.51 -10.65
N ASP A 80 -2.92 9.54 -9.69
CA ASP A 80 -3.92 10.59 -9.57
C ASP A 80 -3.24 11.89 -9.12
N ARG A 81 -3.06 12.83 -10.05
CA ARG A 81 -2.33 14.08 -9.82
C ARG A 81 -3.02 14.97 -8.78
N THR A 82 -4.33 14.83 -8.59
CA THR A 82 -5.05 15.61 -7.57
C THR A 82 -4.55 15.31 -6.16
N LEU A 83 -4.01 14.10 -5.92
CA LEU A 83 -3.43 13.73 -4.64
C LEU A 83 -2.12 14.47 -4.34
N LEU A 84 -1.41 14.94 -5.37
CA LEU A 84 -0.20 15.75 -5.21
C LEU A 84 -0.54 17.20 -4.85
N ASP A 85 -1.68 17.69 -5.35
CA ASP A 85 -2.18 19.03 -5.08
C ASP A 85 -2.94 19.12 -3.73
N MET A 86 -3.36 17.97 -3.18
CA MET A 86 -3.99 17.91 -1.86
C MET A 86 -2.96 18.24 -0.77
N SER A 87 -3.17 19.37 -0.08
CA SER A 87 -2.42 19.67 1.14
C SER A 87 -2.80 18.69 2.25
N ALA A 88 -1.84 18.32 3.11
CA ALA A 88 -2.06 17.44 4.26
C ALA A 88 -3.17 17.95 5.21
N GLN A 89 -3.53 19.23 5.13
CA GLN A 89 -4.56 19.89 5.94
C GLN A 89 -5.98 19.75 5.36
N GLN A 90 -6.11 19.25 4.13
CA GLN A 90 -7.37 19.18 3.38
C GLN A 90 -7.75 17.75 2.97
N LEU A 91 -7.08 16.74 3.53
CA LEU A 91 -7.37 15.31 3.29
C LEU A 91 -8.80 14.92 3.67
N PHE A 92 -9.42 15.68 4.58
CA PHE A 92 -10.81 15.49 4.96
C PHE A 92 -11.55 16.83 4.85
N PRO A 93 -12.76 16.84 4.29
CA PRO A 93 -13.61 18.02 4.33
C PRO A 93 -13.80 18.41 5.79
N LYS A 94 -13.54 19.68 6.12
CA LYS A 94 -13.87 20.20 7.44
C LYS A 94 -15.37 20.01 7.63
N ALA A 95 -15.76 19.34 8.72
CA ALA A 95 -17.16 19.18 9.04
C ALA A 95 -17.84 20.56 9.01
N LEU A 96 -19.00 20.65 8.36
CA LEU A 96 -19.82 21.86 8.38
C LEU A 96 -20.05 22.28 9.83
N ALA A 97 -20.11 23.59 10.11
CA ALA A 97 -20.36 24.08 11.47
C ALA A 97 -21.68 23.57 12.07
N SER A 98 -22.65 23.20 11.21
CA SER A 98 -23.91 22.56 11.59
C SER A 98 -23.79 21.08 11.91
N THR A 99 -22.62 20.46 11.69
CA THR A 99 -22.37 19.07 12.04
C THR A 99 -22.39 18.94 13.57
N PRO A 100 -23.33 18.18 14.15
CA PRO A 100 -23.38 18.01 15.59
C PRO A 100 -22.08 17.33 16.06
N SER A 101 -21.47 17.85 17.12
CA SER A 101 -20.32 17.23 17.76
C SER A 101 -20.66 15.82 18.23
N SER A 102 -19.65 14.97 18.42
CA SER A 102 -19.85 13.64 19.01
C SER A 102 -20.57 13.72 20.36
N GLU A 103 -20.28 14.76 21.15
CA GLU A 103 -20.96 15.05 22.42
C GLU A 103 -22.43 15.42 22.24
N SER A 104 -22.78 16.26 21.25
CA SER A 104 -24.19 16.62 21.04
C SER A 104 -25.01 15.47 20.45
N LYS A 105 -24.39 14.54 19.72
CA LYS A 105 -25.05 13.29 19.28
C LYS A 105 -25.36 12.34 20.44
N GLN A 106 -24.51 12.27 21.47
CA GLN A 106 -24.78 11.46 22.66
C GLN A 106 -26.06 11.90 23.39
N LEU A 107 -26.44 13.18 23.28
CA LEU A 107 -27.68 13.72 23.85
C LEU A 107 -28.94 13.13 23.19
N TYR A 108 -28.89 12.84 21.88
CA TYR A 108 -30.01 12.27 21.11
C TYR A 108 -30.02 10.74 21.10
N PHE A 109 -28.89 10.12 21.44
CA PHE A 109 -28.72 8.67 21.48
C PHE A 109 -28.14 8.22 22.84
N PRO A 110 -28.87 8.41 23.96
CA PRO A 110 -28.35 8.20 25.32
C PRO A 110 -27.97 6.75 25.64
N GLY A 111 -28.44 5.77 24.84
CA GLY A 111 -28.06 4.36 24.95
C GLY A 111 -26.99 3.91 23.96
N TRP A 112 -26.50 4.78 23.09
CA TRP A 112 -25.57 4.43 22.01
C TRP A 112 -24.13 4.61 22.49
N THR A 113 -23.60 3.56 23.11
CA THR A 113 -22.17 3.51 23.44
C THR A 113 -21.39 3.13 22.19
N HIS A 114 -20.35 3.88 21.82
CA HIS A 114 -19.33 3.42 20.86
C HIS A 114 -18.53 2.19 21.36
N ARG A 115 -18.99 1.49 22.40
CA ARG A 115 -18.48 0.14 22.69
C ARG A 115 -18.94 -0.74 21.55
N LEU A 116 -17.98 -1.24 20.80
CA LEU A 116 -18.19 -2.44 20.00
C LEU A 116 -18.88 -3.48 20.89
N HIS A 117 -19.89 -4.15 20.33
CA HIS A 117 -20.58 -5.26 20.99
C HIS A 117 -19.53 -6.16 21.67
N PRO A 118 -19.75 -6.67 22.89
CA PRO A 118 -18.73 -7.40 23.66
C PRO A 118 -18.09 -8.60 22.95
N ALA A 119 -18.68 -9.05 21.83
CA ALA A 119 -18.10 -10.02 20.91
C ALA A 119 -16.92 -9.48 20.05
N PHE A 120 -16.64 -8.19 20.06
CA PHE A 120 -15.59 -7.52 19.30
C PHE A 120 -14.79 -6.56 20.21
N PRO A 121 -13.85 -7.05 21.01
CA PRO A 121 -13.02 -6.19 21.85
C PRO A 121 -12.14 -5.28 20.99
N SER A 122 -12.09 -3.98 21.31
CA SER A 122 -11.14 -3.03 20.72
C SER A 122 -9.71 -3.43 21.09
N PRO A 123 -8.72 -3.32 20.19
CA PRO A 123 -7.32 -3.38 20.59
C PRO A 123 -7.04 -2.18 21.50
N ILE A 124 -6.59 -2.47 22.72
CA ILE A 124 -6.25 -1.48 23.75
C ILE A 124 -5.12 -0.60 23.19
N LEU A 125 -5.40 0.68 22.96
CA LEU A 125 -4.36 1.69 22.85
C LEU A 125 -3.90 2.00 24.28
N ASP A 126 -2.73 1.50 24.66
CA ASP A 126 -2.04 1.92 25.88
C ASP A 126 -1.80 3.43 25.79
N THR A 127 -2.40 4.17 26.72
CA THR A 127 -2.06 5.57 26.97
C THR A 127 -0.73 5.65 27.70
N PRO A 128 0.17 6.58 27.35
CA PRO A 128 1.42 6.75 28.08
C PRO A 128 1.10 7.35 29.46
N THR A 129 1.52 6.68 30.51
CA THR A 129 1.53 7.23 31.86
C THR A 129 2.67 8.24 31.98
N ARG A 130 2.35 9.35 32.63
CA ARG A 130 3.19 10.53 32.89
C ARG A 130 4.40 10.21 33.78
#